data_AF-A0A960HEX2-F1
#
_entry.id   AF-A0A960HEX2-F1
#
_cell.length_a   1.000
_cell.length_b   1.000
_cell.length_c   1.000
_cell.angle_alpha   90.00
_cell.angle_beta   90.00
_cell.angle_gamma   90.00
#
_symmetry.space_group_name_H-M   'P 1'
#
loop_
_entity.id
_entity.type
_entity.pdbx_description
1 polymer ?
#
loop_
_entity_poly.entity_id
_entity_poly.type
_entity_poly.pdbx_seq_one_letter_code
_entity_poly.pdbx_strand_id
1 'polypeptide(L)'
;GELKSFFGPRTLVMALVLLFASALLIWNTIRTAMFARRREIEVMKLVGATNWFIRLPFMLEGLLQGIIGGVLGSGALLFMNADWTSGMEAIDSNAGIKGFVVTDGYPWWVCLWMVLLGALVGAVGSGTAASKFLDV
;
A
#
# COMPACT_ATOMS: atom_id res chain seq x y z
N GLY A 1 17.33 -0.61 -25.06
CA GLY A 1 16.11 -1.28 -25.53
C GLY A 1 14.93 -0.34 -25.36
N GLU A 2 14.49 0.28 -26.45
CA GLU A 2 13.53 1.41 -26.45
C GLU A 2 12.14 1.07 -25.87
N LEU A 3 11.81 -0.22 -25.74
CA LEU A 3 10.62 -0.69 -25.03
C LEU A 3 10.67 -0.43 -23.51
N LYS A 4 11.84 -0.54 -22.86
CA LYS A 4 11.97 -0.28 -21.41
C LYS A 4 11.76 1.21 -21.08
N SER A 5 12.20 2.13 -21.95
CA SER A 5 12.01 3.57 -21.76
C SER A 5 10.59 4.04 -22.06
N PHE A 6 9.81 3.27 -22.82
CA PHE A 6 8.41 3.61 -23.14
C PHE A 6 7.43 3.11 -22.06
N PHE A 7 7.62 1.88 -21.56
CA PHE A 7 6.78 1.33 -20.50
C PHE A 7 7.12 1.90 -19.12
N GLY A 8 8.40 2.13 -18.83
CA GLY A 8 8.88 2.62 -17.53
C GLY A 8 8.15 3.85 -16.99
N PRO A 9 8.13 4.99 -17.71
CA PRO A 9 7.53 6.21 -17.18
C PRO A 9 6.01 6.11 -17.03
N ARG A 10 5.34 5.37 -17.93
CA ARG A 10 3.87 5.26 -17.92
C ARG A 10 3.36 4.40 -16.78
N THR A 11 3.98 3.24 -16.57
CA THR A 11 3.61 2.36 -15.45
C THR A 11 3.92 3.03 -14.12
N LEU A 12 5.00 3.80 -14.03
CA LEU A 12 5.35 4.58 -12.84
C LEU A 12 4.32 5.68 -12.58
N VAL A 13 3.86 6.40 -13.61
CA VAL A 13 2.77 7.38 -13.47
C VAL A 13 1.48 6.72 -12.98
N MET A 14 1.08 5.58 -13.55
CA MET A 14 -0.12 4.86 -13.10
C MET A 14 0.02 4.40 -11.64
N ALA A 15 1.18 3.85 -11.26
CA ALA A 15 1.45 3.44 -9.89
C ALA A 15 1.37 4.62 -8.91
N LEU A 16 1.92 5.78 -9.27
CA LEU A 16 1.84 7.00 -8.46
C LEU A 16 0.38 7.49 -8.29
N VAL A 17 -0.41 7.47 -9.37
CA VAL A 17 -1.83 7.88 -9.30
C VAL A 17 -2.62 6.93 -8.40
N LEU A 18 -2.40 5.62 -8.52
CA LEU A 18 -3.04 4.62 -7.65
C LEU A 18 -2.63 4.78 -6.18
N LEU A 19 -1.35 5.05 -5.92
CA LEU A 19 -0.84 5.30 -4.59
C LEU A 19 -1.47 6.55 -3.97
N PHE A 20 -1.60 7.63 -4.76
CA PHE A 20 -2.29 8.83 -4.34
C PHE A 20 -3.78 8.60 -4.07
N ALA A 21 -4.47 7.85 -4.94
CA ALA A 21 -5.87 7.48 -4.73
C ALA A 21 -6.07 6.66 -3.44
N SER A 22 -5.16 5.72 -3.17
CA SER A 22 -5.15 4.96 -1.91
C SER A 22 -4.98 5.87 -0.70
N ALA A 23 -4.03 6.82 -0.74
CA ALA A 23 -3.84 7.79 0.33
C ALA A 23 -5.10 8.66 0.57
N LEU A 24 -5.80 9.07 -0.49
CA LEU A 24 -7.07 9.79 -0.38
C LEU A 24 -8.18 8.94 0.28
N LEU A 25 -8.27 7.65 -0.05
CA LEU A 25 -9.22 6.73 0.58
C LEU A 25 -8.93 6.55 2.08
N ILE A 26 -7.66 6.39 2.45
CA ILE A 26 -7.22 6.32 3.84
C ILE A 26 -7.60 7.61 4.57
N TRP A 27 -7.35 8.77 3.96
CA TRP A 27 -7.71 10.06 4.55
C TRP A 27 -9.22 10.18 4.83
N ASN A 28 -10.06 9.81 3.84
CA ASN A 28 -11.52 9.84 4.01
C ASN A 28 -12.01 8.85 5.08
N THR A 29 -11.39 7.68 5.16
CA THR A 29 -11.71 6.67 6.18
C THR A 29 -11.39 7.20 7.57
N ILE A 30 -10.20 7.78 7.77
CA ILE A 30 -9.79 8.35 9.07
C ILE A 30 -10.69 9.51 9.48
N ARG A 31 -11.06 10.39 8.54
CA ARG A 31 -12.03 11.46 8.81
C ARG A 31 -13.32 10.88 9.40
N THR A 32 -13.84 9.83 8.78
CA THR A 32 -15.09 9.20 9.20
C THR A 32 -14.95 8.53 10.58
N ALA A 33 -13.84 7.82 10.82
CA ALA A 33 -13.53 7.19 12.11
C ALA A 33 -13.35 8.23 13.24
N MET A 34 -12.67 9.34 12.97
CA MET A 34 -12.49 10.46 13.89
C MET A 34 -13.82 11.07 14.31
N PHE A 35 -14.76 11.27 13.38
CA PHE A 35 -16.10 11.77 13.71
C PHE A 35 -16.84 10.83 14.65
N ALA A 36 -16.74 9.51 14.44
CA ALA A 36 -17.36 8.52 15.32
C ALA A 36 -16.74 8.50 16.73
N ARG A 37 -15.42 8.72 16.84
CA ARG A 37 -14.67 8.72 18.11
C ARG A 37 -14.52 10.10 18.77
N ARG A 38 -15.21 11.14 18.27
CA ARG A 38 -15.05 12.53 18.76
C ARG A 38 -15.22 12.66 20.27
N ARG A 39 -16.17 11.94 20.88
CA ARG A 39 -16.37 11.96 22.35
C ARG A 39 -15.20 11.35 23.13
N GLU A 40 -14.63 10.25 22.64
CA GLU A 40 -13.47 9.62 23.29
C GLU A 40 -12.25 10.57 23.26
N ILE A 41 -12.05 11.24 22.12
CA ILE A 41 -10.98 12.23 21.94
C ILE A 41 -11.17 13.43 22.87
N GLU A 42 -12.42 13.89 23.05
CA GLU A 42 -12.76 14.96 23.98
C GLU A 42 -12.43 14.58 25.43
N VAL A 43 -12.76 13.36 25.86
CA VAL A 43 -12.36 12.83 27.17
C VAL A 43 -10.84 12.75 27.31
N MET A 44 -10.12 12.28 26.28
CA MET A 44 -8.66 12.23 26.30
C MET A 44 -8.04 13.64 26.44
N LYS A 45 -8.59 14.65 25.75
CA LYS A 45 -8.15 16.04 25.88
C LYS A 45 -8.43 16.61 27.29
N LEU A 46 -9.54 16.24 27.93
CA LEU A 46 -9.88 16.69 29.29
C LEU A 46 -8.92 16.15 30.37
N VAL A 47 -8.33 14.97 30.16
CA VAL A 47 -7.35 14.37 31.07
C VAL A 47 -5.91 14.87 30.77
N GLY A 48 -5.74 15.79 29.82
CA GLY A 48 -4.46 16.39 29.46
C GLY A 48 -3.60 15.52 28.52
N ALA A 49 -4.20 14.60 27.77
CA ALA A 49 -3.47 13.78 26.81
C ALA A 49 -2.84 14.64 25.71
N THR A 50 -1.58 14.35 25.36
CA THR A 50 -0.86 15.06 24.31
C THR A 50 -1.43 14.71 22.92
N ASN A 51 -1.37 15.64 21.97
CA ASN A 51 -1.82 15.42 20.58
C ASN A 51 -1.18 14.19 19.92
N TRP A 52 0.02 13.77 20.36
CA TRP A 52 0.68 12.56 19.89
C TRP A 52 -0.04 11.28 20.34
N PHE A 53 -0.54 11.24 21.57
CA PHE A 53 -1.26 10.09 22.12
C PHE A 53 -2.57 9.83 21.37
N ILE A 54 -3.22 10.90 20.91
CA ILE A 54 -4.45 10.82 20.10
C ILE A 54 -4.14 10.36 18.67
N ARG A 55 -2.96 10.67 18.12
CA ARG A 55 -2.55 10.29 16.74
C ARG A 55 -2.12 8.83 16.62
N LEU A 56 -1.53 8.26 17.67
CA LEU A 56 -1.00 6.89 17.68
C LEU A 56 -2.01 5.82 17.21
N PRO A 57 -3.28 5.77 17.71
CA PRO A 57 -4.24 4.76 17.26
C PRO A 57 -4.56 4.87 15.77
N PHE A 58 -4.68 6.07 15.23
CA PHE A 58 -4.92 6.28 13.78
C PHE A 58 -3.70 5.91 12.94
N MET A 59 -2.51 6.19 13.45
CA MET A 59 -1.27 5.79 12.79
C MET A 59 -1.17 4.26 12.69
N LEU A 60 -1.54 3.55 13.76
CA LEU A 60 -1.61 2.10 13.80
C LEU A 60 -2.68 1.53 12.86
N GLU A 61 -3.88 2.11 12.82
CA GLU A 61 -4.93 1.70 11.87
C GLU A 61 -4.43 1.81 10.42
N GLY A 62 -3.81 2.93 10.04
CA GLY A 62 -3.25 3.11 8.69
C GLY A 62 -2.08 2.18 8.38
N LEU A 63 -1.19 1.95 9.35
CA LEU A 63 -0.08 0.99 9.21
C LEU A 63 -0.61 -0.43 9.00
N LEU A 64 -1.59 -0.87 9.79
CA LEU A 64 -2.22 -2.18 9.65
C LEU A 64 -2.90 -2.33 8.29
N GLN A 65 -3.63 -1.31 7.86
CA GLN A 65 -4.29 -1.30 6.55
C GLN A 65 -3.27 -1.38 5.41
N GLY A 66 -2.13 -0.70 5.53
CA GLY A 66 -1.02 -0.77 4.58
C GLY A 66 -0.32 -2.14 4.55
N ILE A 67 -0.07 -2.75 5.70
CA ILE A 67 0.51 -4.10 5.80
C ILE A 67 -0.44 -5.14 5.21
N ILE A 68 -1.72 -5.12 5.60
CA ILE A 68 -2.72 -6.06 5.10
C ILE A 68 -2.86 -5.93 3.58
N GLY A 69 -2.94 -4.71 3.06
CA GLY A 69 -2.95 -4.46 1.62
C GLY A 69 -1.70 -4.97 0.92
N GLY A 70 -0.52 -4.75 1.50
CA GLY A 70 0.75 -5.25 0.97
C GLY A 70 0.84 -6.77 0.96
N VAL A 71 0.38 -7.44 2.03
CA VAL A 71 0.36 -8.91 2.14
C VAL A 71 -0.63 -9.52 1.15
N LEU A 72 -1.85 -8.99 1.07
CA LEU A 72 -2.85 -9.45 0.11
C LEU A 72 -2.40 -9.22 -1.34
N GLY A 73 -1.81 -8.06 -1.64
CA GLY A 73 -1.24 -7.77 -2.95
C GLY A 73 -0.07 -8.68 -3.31
N SER A 74 0.81 -8.97 -2.35
CA SER A 74 1.92 -9.91 -2.52
C SER A 74 1.42 -11.33 -2.78
N GLY A 75 0.41 -11.78 -2.03
CA GLY A 75 -0.22 -13.08 -2.23
C GLY A 75 -0.87 -13.21 -3.61
N ALA A 76 -1.60 -12.18 -4.04
CA ALA A 76 -2.18 -12.14 -5.39
C ALA A 76 -1.10 -12.17 -6.47
N LEU A 77 -0.01 -11.41 -6.30
CA LEU A 77 1.12 -11.40 -7.24
C LEU A 77 1.77 -12.78 -7.37
N LEU A 78 2.02 -13.47 -6.27
CA LEU A 78 2.58 -14.83 -6.28
C LEU A 78 1.63 -15.83 -6.93
N PHE A 79 0.34 -15.75 -6.62
CA PHE A 79 -0.67 -16.62 -7.22
C PHE A 79 -0.75 -16.42 -8.74
N MET A 80 -0.82 -15.17 -9.20
CA MET A 80 -0.85 -14.85 -10.63
C MET A 80 0.44 -15.27 -11.33
N ASN A 81 1.60 -15.12 -10.69
CA ASN A 81 2.87 -15.56 -11.26
C ASN A 81 2.96 -17.10 -11.38
N ALA A 82 2.44 -17.84 -10.40
CA ALA A 82 2.40 -19.30 -10.43
C ALA A 82 1.49 -19.82 -11.56
N ASP A 83 0.29 -19.25 -11.70
CA ASP A 83 -0.67 -19.60 -12.77
C ASP A 83 -0.12 -19.26 -14.17
N TRP A 84 0.55 -18.11 -14.28
CA TRP A 84 1.21 -17.69 -15.52
C TRP A 84 2.35 -18.64 -15.93
N THR A 85 3.16 -19.08 -14.96
CA THR A 85 4.31 -19.95 -15.20
C THR A 85 3.88 -21.35 -15.61
N SER A 86 2.88 -21.93 -14.93
CA SER A 86 2.34 -23.26 -15.29
C SER A 86 1.68 -23.27 -16.67
N GLY A 87 0.98 -22.20 -17.05
CA GLY A 87 0.39 -22.06 -18.38
C GLY A 87 1.43 -21.94 -19.52
N MET A 88 2.63 -21.44 -19.23
CA MET A 88 3.70 -21.26 -20.21
C MET A 88 4.61 -22.48 -20.40
N GLU A 89 4.56 -23.47 -19.51
CA GLU A 89 5.28 -24.74 -19.69
C GLU A 89 4.79 -25.51 -20.93
N ALA A 90 3.53 -25.32 -21.33
CA ALA A 90 2.93 -25.94 -22.51
C ALA A 90 3.31 -25.28 -23.85
N ILE A 91 4.02 -24.14 -23.84
CA ILE A 91 4.35 -23.35 -25.04
C ILE A 91 5.82 -23.56 -25.45
N ASP A 92 6.04 -23.75 -26.75
CA ASP A 92 7.34 -24.07 -27.36
C ASP A 92 8.46 -23.07 -26.99
N SER A 93 9.66 -23.62 -26.79
CA SER A 93 10.88 -22.98 -26.29
C SER A 93 11.39 -21.81 -27.12
N ASN A 94 11.02 -21.71 -28.41
CA ASN A 94 11.45 -20.63 -29.32
C ASN A 94 10.53 -19.41 -29.32
N ALA A 95 9.42 -19.42 -28.58
CA ALA A 95 8.60 -18.23 -28.41
C ALA A 95 9.31 -17.26 -27.45
N GLY A 96 9.68 -16.06 -27.94
CA GLY A 96 10.26 -14.98 -27.12
C GLY A 96 9.40 -14.54 -25.93
N ILE A 97 8.18 -15.09 -25.82
CA ILE A 97 7.24 -14.93 -24.72
C ILE A 97 7.75 -15.60 -23.43
N LYS A 98 8.59 -16.66 -23.50
CA LYS A 98 9.23 -17.24 -22.30
C LYS A 98 10.16 -16.29 -21.54
N GLY A 99 10.63 -15.21 -22.19
CA GLY A 99 11.39 -14.15 -21.52
C GLY A 99 10.59 -13.33 -20.51
N PHE A 100 9.26 -13.52 -20.44
CA PHE A 100 8.39 -12.91 -19.42
C PHE A 100 8.10 -13.82 -18.22
N VAL A 101 8.64 -15.05 -18.19
CA VAL A 101 8.58 -15.88 -16.98
C VAL A 101 9.61 -15.34 -15.99
N VAL A 102 9.13 -14.98 -14.80
CA VAL A 102 9.97 -14.53 -13.70
C VAL A 102 10.09 -15.69 -12.72
N THR A 103 11.14 -16.51 -12.86
CA THR A 103 11.39 -17.72 -12.04
C THR A 103 12.49 -17.52 -10.99
N ASP A 104 13.23 -16.42 -11.06
CA ASP A 104 14.32 -16.12 -10.11
C ASP A 104 13.78 -15.66 -8.75
N GLY A 105 14.64 -15.56 -7.71
CA GLY A 105 14.27 -15.06 -6.37
C GLY A 105 13.78 -13.60 -6.30
N TYR A 106 13.53 -12.96 -7.44
CA TYR A 106 13.04 -11.60 -7.59
C TYR A 106 11.64 -11.35 -6.99
N PRO A 107 10.62 -12.23 -7.14
CA PRO A 107 9.30 -12.04 -6.56
C PRO A 107 9.32 -11.90 -5.04
N TRP A 108 10.23 -12.61 -4.35
CA TRP A 108 10.37 -12.50 -2.89
C TRP A 108 10.77 -11.08 -2.44
N TRP A 109 11.74 -10.48 -3.13
CA TRP A 109 12.16 -9.10 -2.86
C TRP A 109 11.06 -8.08 -3.20
N VAL A 110 10.29 -8.32 -4.26
CA VAL A 110 9.15 -7.46 -4.62
C VAL A 110 8.07 -7.49 -3.54
N CYS A 111 7.72 -8.67 -3.02
CA CYS A 111 6.76 -8.81 -1.93
C CYS A 111 7.23 -8.04 -0.68
N LEU A 112 8.51 -8.17 -0.32
CA LEU A 112 9.10 -7.46 0.81
C LEU A 112 8.97 -5.94 0.65
N TRP A 113 9.33 -5.40 -0.53
CA TRP A 113 9.19 -3.98 -0.82
C TRP A 113 7.73 -3.51 -0.89
N MET A 114 6.81 -4.32 -1.41
CA MET A 114 5.38 -3.99 -1.42
C MET A 114 4.82 -3.84 0.00
N VAL A 115 5.16 -4.76 0.91
CA VAL A 115 4.71 -4.69 2.30
C VAL A 115 5.36 -3.50 3.02
N LEU A 116 6.66 -3.28 2.84
CA LEU A 116 7.36 -2.14 3.46
C LEU A 116 6.82 -0.80 2.98
N LEU A 117 6.67 -0.62 1.67
CA LEU A 117 6.16 0.62 1.09
C LEU A 117 4.68 0.81 1.44
N GLY A 118 3.87 -0.24 1.43
CA GLY A 118 2.47 -0.20 1.84
C GLY A 118 2.32 0.23 3.31
N ALA A 119 3.12 -0.35 4.21
CA ALA A 119 3.14 0.01 5.62
C ALA A 119 3.59 1.46 5.84
N LEU A 120 4.64 1.89 5.13
CA LEU A 120 5.19 3.24 5.24
C LEU A 120 4.18 4.29 4.74
N VAL A 121 3.59 4.07 3.57
CA VAL A 121 2.57 4.96 3.00
C VAL A 121 1.33 4.98 3.90
N GLY A 122 0.90 3.83 4.42
CA GLY A 122 -0.24 3.72 5.34
C GLY A 122 -0.02 4.50 6.64
N ALA A 123 1.15 4.37 7.26
CA ALA A 123 1.51 5.07 8.49
C ALA A 123 1.67 6.58 8.29
N VAL A 124 2.34 7.00 7.21
CA VAL A 124 2.56 8.43 6.91
C VAL A 124 1.25 9.10 6.47
N GLY A 125 0.47 8.43 5.62
CA GLY A 125 -0.82 8.92 5.15
C GLY A 125 -1.81 9.10 6.30
N SER A 126 -1.84 8.17 7.25
CA SER A 126 -2.73 8.28 8.41
C SER A 126 -2.28 9.31 9.43
N GLY A 127 -0.97 9.41 9.70
CA GLY A 127 -0.42 10.41 10.61
C GLY A 127 -0.64 11.85 10.13
N THR A 128 -0.47 12.10 8.82
CA THR A 128 -0.70 13.42 8.21
C THR A 128 -2.18 13.78 8.12
N ALA A 129 -3.06 12.79 7.91
CA ALA A 129 -4.51 12.99 7.98
C ALA A 129 -4.95 13.36 9.41
N ALA A 130 -4.48 12.63 10.41
CA ALA A 130 -4.84 12.86 11.81
C ALA A 130 -4.34 14.20 12.35
N SER A 131 -3.17 14.67 11.91
CA SER A 131 -2.61 15.96 12.36
C SER A 131 -3.46 17.15 11.92
N LYS A 132 -3.91 17.16 10.66
CA LYS A 132 -4.74 18.24 10.10
C LYS A 132 -6.10 18.40 10.76
N PHE A 133 -6.65 17.36 11.38
CA PHE A 133 -7.96 17.41 12.04
C PHE A 133 -7.89 17.71 13.53
N LEU A 134 -6.74 17.51 14.17
CA LEU A 134 -6.57 17.79 15.59
C LEU A 134 -6.14 19.23 15.89
N ASP A 135 -5.62 19.95 14.89
CA ASP A 135 -5.24 21.37 14.94
C ASP A 135 -6.43 22.33 14.72
N VAL A 136 -7.67 21.86 14.92
CA VAL A 136 -8.90 22.67 14.97
C VAL A 136 -9.59 22.41 16.31
#